data_AF-A0A149UPR7-F1
#
_entry.id   AF-A0A149UPR7-F1
#
_cell.length_a   1.000
_cell.length_b   1.000
_cell.length_c   1.000
_cell.angle_alpha   90.00
_cell.angle_beta   90.00
_cell.angle_gamma   90.00
#
_symmetry.space_group_name_H-M   'P 1'
#
loop_
_entity.id
_entity.type
_entity.pdbx_description
1 polymer ?
#
loop_
_entity_poly.entity_id
_entity_poly.type
_entity_poly.pdbx_seq_one_letter_code
_entity_poly.pdbx_strand_id
1 'polypeptide(L)'
;MNSGGDKIKFRDFVHEKWEYIQVIIIFFVVVSLMASIFTVDSTSKFIGIFTPLMVGGMTAWVAWNQFQLSKEQKEISKQQADIAKKNKKIAKNKLKLELFEKRYLAFEDFVEYFSSCHDLDLDISHYINLSPEESENYVSMHDRRAFIDPIYQRTLNEIKEIKSRNDESKIKLQVTLTRIIFLFNDNIHQILLKFSKDIHQYGNEVYELLLEELENFKDAAMGNSALITTDVTKFIEKRHSLGRRLHDEILKSMEPFLKIPK
;
A
#
# COMPACT_ATOMS: atom_id res chain seq x y z
N MET A 1 -21.17 -15.72 21.57
CA MET A 1 -22.03 -16.54 22.43
C MET A 1 -23.47 -16.13 22.18
N ASN A 2 -24.24 -16.93 21.44
CA ASN A 2 -25.69 -16.80 21.27
C ASN A 2 -26.23 -18.21 20.96
N SER A 3 -26.44 -19.02 21.99
CA SER A 3 -26.98 -20.39 21.88
C SER A 3 -28.50 -20.43 22.06
N GLY A 4 -29.21 -19.49 21.44
CA GLY A 4 -30.68 -19.37 21.54
C GLY A 4 -31.46 -19.87 20.33
N GLY A 5 -30.79 -20.19 19.20
CA GLY A 5 -31.44 -20.42 17.91
C GLY A 5 -31.89 -21.85 17.62
N ASP A 6 -31.43 -22.86 18.37
CA ASP A 6 -31.66 -24.27 17.99
C ASP A 6 -32.88 -24.91 18.67
N LYS A 7 -33.42 -24.32 19.76
CA LYS A 7 -34.61 -24.88 20.43
C LYS A 7 -35.94 -24.54 19.74
N ILE A 8 -35.98 -23.46 18.95
CA ILE A 8 -37.21 -23.03 18.27
C ILE A 8 -37.50 -23.92 17.04
N LYS A 9 -36.45 -24.35 16.33
CA LYS A 9 -36.59 -25.18 15.12
C LYS A 9 -37.19 -26.56 15.35
N PHE A 10 -36.94 -27.19 16.51
CA PHE A 10 -37.49 -28.52 16.79
C PHE A 10 -38.99 -28.49 17.09
N ARG A 11 -39.45 -27.48 17.85
CA ARG A 11 -40.88 -27.33 18.18
C ARG A 11 -41.70 -27.03 16.92
N ASP A 12 -41.21 -26.15 16.06
CA ASP A 12 -41.90 -25.77 14.82
C ASP A 12 -41.93 -26.94 13.82
N PHE A 13 -40.84 -27.70 13.71
CA PHE A 13 -40.79 -28.92 12.89
C PHE A 13 -41.77 -30.00 13.39
N VAL A 14 -41.85 -30.22 14.71
CA VAL A 14 -42.79 -31.20 15.29
C VAL A 14 -44.24 -30.76 15.08
N HIS A 15 -44.54 -29.46 15.20
CA HIS A 15 -45.90 -28.94 14.98
C HIS A 15 -46.33 -29.05 13.51
N GLU A 16 -45.43 -28.74 12.56
CA GLU A 16 -45.70 -28.82 11.12
C GLU A 16 -45.93 -30.27 10.65
N LYS A 17 -45.27 -31.25 11.29
CA LYS A 17 -45.42 -32.67 10.96
C LYS A 17 -46.46 -33.40 11.82
N TRP A 18 -47.06 -32.74 12.82
CA TRP A 18 -48.03 -33.34 13.74
C TRP A 18 -49.29 -33.85 13.03
N GLU A 19 -49.78 -33.10 12.03
CA GLU A 19 -50.95 -33.49 11.23
C GLU A 19 -50.68 -34.79 10.44
N TYR A 20 -49.48 -34.96 9.90
CA TYR A 20 -49.08 -36.19 9.18
C TYR A 20 -48.96 -37.39 10.13
N ILE A 21 -48.44 -37.18 11.33
CA ILE A 21 -48.33 -38.23 12.37
C ILE A 21 -49.72 -38.68 12.80
N GLN A 22 -50.66 -37.75 12.99
CA GLN A 22 -52.06 -38.06 13.31
C GLN A 22 -52.72 -38.88 12.20
N VAL A 23 -52.53 -38.51 10.94
CA VAL A 23 -53.09 -39.25 9.80
C VAL A 23 -52.50 -40.67 9.72
N ILE A 24 -51.19 -40.84 9.96
CA ILE A 24 -50.54 -42.17 9.97
C ILE A 24 -51.07 -43.03 11.12
N ILE A 25 -51.24 -42.46 12.32
CA ILE A 25 -51.76 -43.19 13.48
C ILE A 25 -53.22 -43.57 13.25
N ILE A 26 -54.05 -42.65 12.76
CA ILE A 26 -55.47 -42.93 12.45
C ILE A 26 -55.56 -44.01 11.37
N PHE A 27 -54.75 -43.92 10.31
CA PHE A 27 -54.68 -44.94 9.26
C PHE A 27 -54.26 -46.30 9.84
N PHE A 28 -53.24 -46.34 10.70
CA PHE A 28 -52.78 -47.58 11.34
C PHE A 28 -53.83 -48.19 12.27
N VAL A 29 -54.57 -47.37 13.01
CA VAL A 29 -55.67 -47.80 13.88
C VAL A 29 -56.84 -48.34 13.06
N VAL A 30 -57.25 -47.64 11.99
CA VAL A 30 -58.32 -48.09 11.08
C VAL A 30 -57.93 -49.39 10.39
N VAL A 31 -56.68 -49.51 9.93
CA VAL A 31 -56.15 -50.72 9.29
C VAL A 31 -56.06 -51.88 10.28
N SER A 32 -55.61 -51.64 11.52
CA SER A 32 -55.56 -52.67 12.57
C SER A 32 -56.96 -53.13 13.00
N LEU A 33 -57.92 -52.21 13.09
CA LEU A 33 -59.33 -52.51 13.36
C LEU A 33 -59.94 -53.32 12.22
N MET A 34 -59.71 -52.93 10.96
CA MET A 34 -60.13 -53.71 9.78
C MET A 34 -59.51 -55.11 9.78
N ALA A 35 -58.22 -55.24 10.11
CA ALA A 35 -57.53 -56.52 10.19
C ALA A 35 -58.06 -57.42 11.34
N SER A 36 -58.58 -56.82 12.42
CA SER A 36 -59.20 -57.57 13.54
C SER A 36 -60.60 -58.10 13.21
N ILE A 37 -61.30 -57.49 12.26
CA ILE A 37 -62.64 -57.92 11.80
C ILE A 37 -62.52 -59.13 10.85
N PHE A 38 -61.38 -59.31 10.17
CA PHE A 38 -61.08 -60.46 9.33
C PHE A 38 -60.09 -61.41 10.02
N THR A 39 -60.55 -62.19 11.00
CA THR A 39 -59.67 -63.17 11.67
C THR A 39 -59.44 -64.41 10.80
N VAL A 40 -58.15 -64.78 10.76
CA VAL A 40 -57.52 -66.02 10.29
C VAL A 40 -57.23 -66.07 8.77
N ASP A 41 -55.94 -66.22 8.44
CA ASP A 41 -55.25 -66.26 7.13
C ASP A 41 -55.03 -64.97 6.31
N SER A 42 -55.79 -63.89 6.54
CA SER A 42 -55.59 -62.63 5.79
C SER A 42 -54.55 -61.72 6.43
N THR A 43 -54.35 -61.77 7.74
CA THR A 43 -53.47 -60.86 8.50
C THR A 43 -52.00 -61.02 8.13
N SER A 44 -51.52 -62.25 7.92
CA SER A 44 -50.14 -62.52 7.47
C SER A 44 -49.89 -62.06 6.03
N LYS A 45 -50.89 -62.20 5.15
CA LYS A 45 -50.85 -61.69 3.76
C LYS A 45 -51.00 -60.17 3.68
N PHE A 46 -51.80 -59.58 4.56
CA PHE A 46 -52.04 -58.14 4.63
C PHE A 46 -50.81 -57.40 5.17
N ILE A 47 -50.23 -57.88 6.27
CA ILE A 47 -48.93 -57.40 6.78
C ILE A 47 -47.84 -57.61 5.72
N GLY A 48 -47.85 -58.76 5.03
CA GLY A 48 -46.92 -59.06 3.95
C GLY A 48 -46.99 -58.12 2.74
N ILE A 49 -48.12 -57.48 2.46
CA ILE A 49 -48.30 -56.56 1.30
C ILE A 49 -48.21 -55.09 1.72
N PHE A 50 -48.81 -54.71 2.85
CA PHE A 50 -48.84 -53.31 3.29
C PHE A 50 -47.52 -52.85 3.93
N THR A 51 -46.81 -53.72 4.65
CA THR A 51 -45.52 -53.34 5.25
C THR A 51 -44.49 -52.96 4.18
N PRO A 52 -44.29 -53.73 3.08
CA PRO A 52 -43.42 -53.30 1.99
C PRO A 52 -43.89 -52.02 1.28
N LEU A 53 -45.20 -51.80 1.15
CA LEU A 53 -45.77 -50.58 0.55
C LEU A 53 -45.51 -49.34 1.42
N MET A 54 -45.71 -49.45 2.73
CA MET A 54 -45.43 -48.39 3.70
C MET A 54 -43.92 -48.10 3.76
N VAL A 55 -43.08 -49.14 3.84
CA VAL A 55 -41.62 -48.99 3.81
C VAL A 55 -41.16 -48.39 2.49
N GLY A 56 -41.72 -48.82 1.36
CA GLY A 56 -41.43 -48.27 0.03
C GLY A 56 -41.82 -46.80 -0.10
N GLY A 57 -43.00 -46.42 0.38
CA GLY A 57 -43.46 -45.02 0.40
C GLY A 57 -42.61 -44.14 1.32
N MET A 58 -42.25 -44.62 2.50
CA MET A 58 -41.39 -43.90 3.45
C MET A 58 -39.96 -43.75 2.89
N THR A 59 -39.45 -44.79 2.23
CA THR A 59 -38.14 -44.75 1.54
C THR A 59 -38.16 -43.76 0.37
N ALA A 60 -39.24 -43.73 -0.42
CA ALA A 60 -39.41 -42.77 -1.51
C ALA A 60 -39.50 -41.32 -0.99
N TRP A 61 -40.19 -41.10 0.13
CA TRP A 61 -40.27 -39.79 0.78
C TRP A 61 -38.92 -39.33 1.34
N VAL A 62 -38.17 -40.21 2.00
CA VAL A 62 -36.80 -39.93 2.46
C VAL A 62 -35.88 -39.63 1.27
N ALA A 63 -35.96 -40.40 0.19
CA ALA A 63 -35.18 -40.16 -1.02
C ALA A 63 -35.51 -38.81 -1.68
N TRP A 64 -36.80 -38.42 -1.70
CA TRP A 64 -37.22 -37.12 -2.21
C TRP A 64 -36.67 -35.95 -1.37
N ASN A 65 -36.74 -36.05 -0.04
CA ASN A 65 -36.18 -35.03 0.84
C ASN A 65 -34.65 -34.95 0.74
N GLN A 66 -33.96 -36.09 0.65
CA GLN A 66 -32.51 -36.11 0.41
C GLN A 66 -32.14 -35.48 -0.93
N PHE A 67 -32.96 -35.66 -1.97
CA PHE A 67 -32.77 -35.01 -3.27
C PHE A 67 -32.95 -33.49 -3.19
N GLN A 68 -33.96 -33.00 -2.47
CA GLN A 68 -34.14 -31.55 -2.28
C GLN A 68 -32.99 -30.93 -1.48
N LEU A 69 -32.57 -31.57 -0.38
CA LEU A 69 -31.40 -31.15 0.40
C LEU A 69 -30.11 -31.16 -0.44
N SER A 70 -29.94 -32.16 -1.32
CA SER A 70 -28.80 -32.21 -2.25
C SER A 70 -28.80 -31.04 -3.24
N LYS A 71 -29.98 -30.62 -3.73
CA LYS A 71 -30.10 -29.43 -4.59
C LYS A 71 -29.72 -28.15 -3.84
N GLU A 72 -30.21 -27.97 -2.62
CA GLU A 72 -29.89 -26.80 -1.79
C GLU A 72 -28.38 -26.76 -1.45
N GLN A 73 -27.80 -27.90 -1.07
CA GLN A 73 -26.36 -28.00 -0.83
C GLN A 73 -25.53 -27.68 -2.07
N LYS A 74 -25.98 -28.10 -3.27
CA LYS A 74 -25.33 -27.76 -4.54
C LYS A 74 -25.39 -26.26 -4.82
N GLU A 75 -26.49 -25.61 -4.51
CA GLU A 75 -26.63 -24.16 -4.68
C GLU A 75 -25.75 -23.38 -3.69
N ILE A 76 -25.73 -23.78 -2.41
CA ILE A 76 -24.83 -23.21 -1.40
C ILE A 76 -23.37 -23.40 -1.80
N SER A 77 -23.00 -24.58 -2.31
CA SER A 77 -21.64 -24.86 -2.77
C SER A 77 -21.23 -23.98 -3.95
N LYS A 78 -22.16 -23.70 -4.88
CA LYS A 78 -21.92 -22.74 -5.97
C LYS A 78 -21.72 -21.32 -5.44
N GLN A 79 -22.58 -20.87 -4.51
CA GLN A 79 -22.45 -19.55 -3.91
C GLN A 79 -21.11 -19.41 -3.15
N GLN A 80 -20.69 -20.44 -2.41
CA GLN A 80 -19.38 -20.47 -1.73
C GLN A 80 -18.21 -20.40 -2.73
N ALA A 81 -18.28 -21.12 -3.85
CA ALA A 81 -17.28 -21.05 -4.90
C ALA A 81 -17.20 -19.65 -5.54
N ASP A 82 -18.34 -19.01 -5.78
CA ASP A 82 -18.40 -17.65 -6.31
C ASP A 82 -17.85 -16.61 -5.31
N ILE A 83 -18.17 -16.76 -4.02
CA ILE A 83 -17.61 -15.92 -2.95
C ILE A 83 -16.10 -16.11 -2.86
N ALA A 84 -15.60 -17.35 -2.89
CA ALA A 84 -14.17 -17.62 -2.87
C ALA A 84 -13.46 -16.99 -4.08
N LYS A 85 -14.06 -17.06 -5.27
CA LYS A 85 -13.54 -16.41 -6.49
C LYS A 85 -13.50 -14.88 -6.35
N LYS A 86 -14.55 -14.27 -5.78
CA LYS A 86 -14.60 -12.83 -5.48
C LYS A 86 -13.53 -12.44 -4.45
N ASN A 87 -13.39 -13.19 -3.37
CA ASN A 87 -12.39 -12.94 -2.33
C ASN A 87 -10.96 -13.07 -2.86
N LYS A 88 -10.68 -14.05 -3.71
CA LYS A 88 -9.39 -14.17 -4.41
C LYS A 88 -9.09 -12.94 -5.28
N LYS A 89 -10.10 -12.42 -5.99
CA LYS A 89 -9.95 -11.19 -6.80
C LYS A 89 -9.67 -9.98 -5.91
N ILE A 90 -10.38 -9.83 -4.80
CA ILE A 90 -10.18 -8.73 -3.84
C ILE A 90 -8.77 -8.79 -3.25
N ALA A 91 -8.33 -9.96 -2.79
CA ALA A 91 -6.99 -10.15 -2.24
C ALA A 91 -5.90 -9.79 -3.27
N LYS A 92 -6.06 -10.23 -4.53
CA LYS A 92 -5.14 -9.87 -5.62
C LYS A 92 -5.10 -8.35 -5.85
N ASN A 93 -6.24 -7.68 -5.84
CA ASN A 93 -6.31 -6.23 -6.02
C ASN A 93 -5.69 -5.47 -4.84
N LYS A 94 -5.91 -5.94 -3.61
CA LYS A 94 -5.31 -5.35 -2.41
C LYS A 94 -3.78 -5.42 -2.46
N LEU A 95 -3.23 -6.58 -2.84
CA LEU A 95 -1.78 -6.74 -3.02
C LEU A 95 -1.24 -5.79 -4.09
N LYS A 96 -1.94 -5.61 -5.22
CA LYS A 96 -1.54 -4.65 -6.26
C LYS A 96 -1.49 -3.21 -5.75
N LEU A 97 -2.47 -2.80 -4.94
CA LEU A 97 -2.50 -1.46 -4.34
C LEU A 97 -1.36 -1.26 -3.34
N GLU A 98 -1.10 -2.25 -2.48
CA GLU A 98 0.01 -2.17 -1.52
C GLU A 98 1.38 -2.10 -2.23
N LEU A 99 1.56 -2.84 -3.33
CA LEU A 99 2.76 -2.76 -4.16
C LEU A 99 2.91 -1.37 -4.81
N PHE A 100 1.79 -0.81 -5.28
CA PHE A 100 1.76 0.54 -5.85
C PHE A 100 2.14 1.60 -4.81
N GLU A 101 1.56 1.56 -3.61
CA GLU A 101 1.88 2.49 -2.51
C GLU A 101 3.36 2.45 -2.16
N LYS A 102 3.95 1.25 -2.01
CA LYS A 102 5.38 1.11 -1.69
C LYS A 102 6.29 1.67 -2.78
N ARG A 103 5.91 1.50 -4.06
CA ARG A 103 6.66 2.08 -5.20
C ARG A 103 6.51 3.60 -5.26
N TYR A 104 5.32 4.11 -4.93
CA TYR A 104 5.06 5.55 -4.89
C TYR A 104 5.87 6.23 -3.79
N LEU A 105 5.87 5.68 -2.57
CA LEU A 105 6.66 6.20 -1.45
C LEU A 105 8.16 6.28 -1.79
N ALA A 106 8.67 5.28 -2.50
CA ALA A 106 10.05 5.29 -2.95
C ALA A 106 10.37 6.37 -3.97
N PHE A 107 9.42 6.64 -4.86
CA PHE A 107 9.54 7.70 -5.84
C PHE A 107 9.46 9.07 -5.16
N GLU A 108 8.59 9.22 -4.17
CA GLU A 108 8.48 10.43 -3.35
C GLU A 108 9.78 10.72 -2.60
N ASP A 109 10.34 9.73 -1.88
CA ASP A 109 11.64 9.85 -1.21
C ASP A 109 12.76 10.22 -2.21
N PHE A 110 12.71 9.69 -3.43
CA PHE A 110 13.66 10.02 -4.49
C PHE A 110 13.51 11.46 -4.99
N VAL A 111 12.28 11.93 -5.19
CA VAL A 111 12.00 13.32 -5.62
C VAL A 111 12.42 14.31 -4.53
N GLU A 112 12.11 14.02 -3.26
CA GLU A 112 12.55 14.81 -2.11
C GLU A 112 14.09 14.95 -2.09
N TYR A 113 14.79 13.82 -2.26
CA TYR A 113 16.25 13.82 -2.34
C TYR A 113 16.80 14.58 -3.55
N PHE A 114 16.16 14.44 -4.71
CA PHE A 114 16.54 15.17 -5.91
C PHE A 114 16.46 16.68 -5.66
N SER A 115 15.34 17.17 -5.17
CA SER A 115 15.14 18.60 -4.88
C SER A 115 16.14 19.14 -3.86
N SER A 116 16.47 18.37 -2.81
CA SER A 116 17.42 18.82 -1.78
C SER A 116 18.82 19.14 -2.33
N CYS A 117 19.22 18.46 -3.41
CA CYS A 117 20.51 18.65 -4.06
C CYS A 117 20.42 19.54 -5.30
N HIS A 118 19.32 19.45 -6.06
CA HIS A 118 19.14 20.14 -7.34
C HIS A 118 18.82 21.63 -7.16
N ASP A 119 17.97 21.95 -6.18
CA ASP A 119 17.37 23.27 -6.01
C ASP A 119 18.20 24.22 -5.13
N LEU A 120 19.44 23.84 -4.81
CA LEU A 120 20.37 24.70 -4.09
C LEU A 120 20.67 25.98 -4.89
N ASP A 121 20.67 27.14 -4.24
CA ASP A 121 21.11 28.38 -4.85
C ASP A 121 22.63 28.36 -5.08
N LEU A 122 23.07 28.92 -6.20
CA LEU A 122 24.51 29.02 -6.52
C LEU A 122 25.12 30.33 -6.04
N ASP A 123 24.29 31.31 -5.69
CA ASP A 123 24.73 32.62 -5.22
C ASP A 123 24.88 32.57 -3.69
N ILE A 124 26.10 32.83 -3.22
CA ILE A 124 26.40 32.88 -1.79
C ILE A 124 25.56 33.95 -1.07
N SER A 125 25.15 35.00 -1.78
CA SER A 125 24.29 36.08 -1.25
C SER A 125 22.94 35.57 -0.74
N HIS A 126 22.45 34.44 -1.25
CA HIS A 126 21.24 33.79 -0.73
C HIS A 126 21.43 33.30 0.71
N TYR A 127 22.64 32.88 1.06
CA TYR A 127 23.01 32.30 2.35
C TYR A 127 23.65 33.32 3.30
N ILE A 128 24.02 34.49 2.77
CA ILE A 128 24.48 35.62 3.57
C ILE A 128 23.24 36.33 4.12
N ASN A 129 22.73 35.80 5.24
CA ASN A 129 21.62 36.37 5.97
C ASN A 129 22.09 37.59 6.78
N LEU A 130 22.07 38.78 6.17
CA LEU A 130 22.36 40.05 6.85
C LEU A 130 21.14 40.56 7.61
N SER A 131 21.35 41.03 8.84
CA SER A 131 20.37 41.84 9.55
C SER A 131 20.23 43.23 8.90
N PRO A 132 19.10 43.94 9.12
CA PRO A 132 18.95 45.32 8.64
C PRO A 132 20.09 46.24 9.11
N GLU A 133 20.53 46.08 10.36
CA GLU A 133 21.64 46.84 10.95
C GLU A 133 22.99 46.47 10.33
N GLU A 134 23.21 45.20 10.00
CA GLU A 134 24.41 44.72 9.30
C GLU A 134 24.47 45.30 7.87
N SER A 135 23.33 45.37 7.17
CA SER A 135 23.23 45.95 5.84
C SER A 135 23.55 47.45 5.80
N GLU A 136 23.08 48.21 6.80
CA GLU A 136 23.33 49.66 6.89
C GLU A 136 24.79 50.00 7.29
N ASN A 137 25.41 49.18 8.13
CA ASN A 137 26.74 49.46 8.68
C ASN A 137 27.92 48.90 7.86
N TYR A 138 27.65 48.17 6.77
CA TYR A 138 28.66 47.54 5.92
C TYR A 138 29.73 48.54 5.41
N VAL A 139 29.37 49.82 5.28
CA VAL A 139 30.23 50.88 4.70
C VAL A 139 31.00 51.69 5.76
N SER A 140 30.58 51.70 7.03
CA SER A 140 31.06 52.64 8.06
C SER A 140 32.05 52.04 9.08
N MET A 141 32.31 50.73 9.04
CA MET A 141 32.98 50.02 10.13
C MET A 141 34.51 50.22 10.18
N HIS A 142 35.01 50.63 11.35
CA HIS A 142 36.44 50.73 11.68
C HIS A 142 37.11 49.36 11.93
N ASP A 143 36.36 48.36 12.42
CA ASP A 143 36.85 46.99 12.60
C ASP A 143 36.07 46.03 11.71
N ARG A 144 36.58 45.86 10.49
CA ARG A 144 35.99 44.95 9.48
C ARG A 144 35.96 43.50 9.94
N ARG A 145 36.93 43.08 10.76
CA ARG A 145 37.07 41.69 11.17
C ARG A 145 35.98 41.30 12.16
N ALA A 146 35.78 42.12 13.19
CA ALA A 146 34.74 41.92 14.20
C ALA A 146 33.33 41.89 13.60
N PHE A 147 33.14 42.56 12.46
CA PHE A 147 31.87 42.59 11.73
C PHE A 147 31.66 41.38 10.81
N ILE A 148 32.69 40.99 10.05
CA ILE A 148 32.58 39.93 9.04
C ILE A 148 32.62 38.53 9.66
N ASP A 149 33.41 38.32 10.72
CA ASP A 149 33.58 36.99 11.32
C ASP A 149 32.24 36.37 11.79
N PRO A 150 31.32 37.08 12.47
CA PRO A 150 30.01 36.53 12.84
C PRO A 150 29.14 36.13 11.65
N ILE A 151 29.11 36.95 10.58
CA ILE A 151 28.35 36.68 9.36
C ILE A 151 28.91 35.42 8.68
N TYR A 152 30.23 35.37 8.51
CA TYR A 152 30.93 34.23 7.94
C TYR A 152 30.64 32.94 8.72
N GLN A 153 30.72 32.95 10.06
CA GLN A 153 30.48 31.75 10.86
C GLN A 153 29.03 31.27 10.76
N ARG A 154 28.07 32.20 10.73
CA ARG A 154 26.65 31.87 10.59
C ARG A 154 26.36 31.23 9.22
N THR A 155 26.85 31.84 8.14
CA THR A 155 26.71 31.30 6.78
C THR A 155 27.46 29.98 6.61
N LEU A 156 28.65 29.83 7.19
CA LEU A 156 29.40 28.56 7.18
C LEU A 156 28.63 27.43 7.86
N ASN A 157 27.98 27.71 8.99
CA ASN A 157 27.14 26.73 9.67
C ASN A 157 25.93 26.33 8.83
N GLU A 158 25.26 27.29 8.19
CA GLU A 158 24.14 27.03 7.28
C GLU A 158 24.55 26.12 6.09
N ILE A 159 25.69 26.42 5.46
CA ILE A 159 26.25 25.59 4.37
C ILE A 159 26.58 24.17 4.86
N LYS A 160 27.16 24.03 6.06
CA LYS A 160 27.42 22.72 6.68
C LYS A 160 26.14 21.95 6.99
N GLU A 161 25.08 22.62 7.44
CA GLU A 161 23.78 22.00 7.68
C GLU A 161 23.13 21.50 6.38
N ILE A 162 23.26 22.24 5.27
CA ILE A 162 22.84 21.78 3.95
C ILE A 162 23.56 20.49 3.58
N LYS A 163 24.88 20.42 3.79
CA LYS A 163 25.68 19.21 3.52
C LYS A 163 25.22 18.02 4.37
N SER A 164 25.03 18.23 5.68
CA SER A 164 24.54 17.19 6.60
C SER A 164 23.18 16.65 6.15
N ARG A 165 22.22 17.54 5.84
CA ARG A 165 20.90 17.15 5.33
C ARG A 165 20.98 16.37 4.02
N ASN A 166 21.86 16.76 3.10
CA ASN A 166 22.05 16.04 1.84
C ASN A 166 22.65 14.65 2.04
N ASP A 167 23.57 14.47 2.99
CA ASP A 167 24.14 13.17 3.34
C ASP A 167 23.11 12.27 4.04
N GLU A 168 22.31 12.82 4.95
CA GLU A 168 21.21 12.10 5.60
C GLU A 168 20.15 11.64 4.61
N SER A 169 19.69 12.53 3.73
CA SER A 169 18.69 12.22 2.70
C SER A 169 19.20 11.16 1.70
N LYS A 170 20.51 11.17 1.38
CA LYS A 170 21.14 10.12 0.58
C LYS A 170 21.05 8.75 1.27
N ILE A 171 21.38 8.69 2.56
CA ILE A 171 21.32 7.45 3.34
C ILE A 171 19.86 6.96 3.41
N LYS A 172 18.91 7.87 3.71
CA LYS A 172 17.47 7.57 3.72
C LYS A 172 17.04 6.96 2.39
N LEU A 173 17.37 7.60 1.26
CA LEU A 173 17.03 7.11 -0.07
C LEU A 173 17.67 5.73 -0.36
N GLN A 174 18.94 5.53 -0.03
CA GLN A 174 19.61 4.23 -0.25
C GLN A 174 18.93 3.12 0.55
N VAL A 175 18.55 3.38 1.80
CA VAL A 175 17.80 2.43 2.63
C VAL A 175 16.43 2.15 2.01
N THR A 176 15.69 3.18 1.59
CA THR A 176 14.39 3.02 0.93
C THR A 176 14.52 2.17 -0.33
N LEU A 177 15.42 2.53 -1.26
CA LEU A 177 15.65 1.81 -2.52
C LEU A 177 16.10 0.36 -2.30
N THR A 178 16.91 0.09 -1.27
CA THR A 178 17.34 -1.27 -0.92
C THR A 178 16.16 -2.10 -0.40
N ARG A 179 15.33 -1.54 0.47
CA ARG A 179 14.17 -2.21 1.07
C ARG A 179 13.12 -2.63 0.04
N ILE A 180 13.05 -1.93 -1.08
CA ILE A 180 12.04 -2.13 -2.12
C ILE A 180 12.62 -2.75 -3.39
N ILE A 181 13.89 -3.17 -3.39
CA ILE A 181 14.57 -3.67 -4.58
C ILE A 181 13.79 -4.81 -5.24
N PHE A 182 13.22 -5.71 -4.42
CA PHE A 182 12.41 -6.85 -4.86
C PHE A 182 11.01 -6.45 -5.35
N LEU A 183 10.57 -5.22 -5.07
CA LEU A 183 9.29 -4.68 -5.56
C LEU A 183 9.41 -4.19 -7.00
N PHE A 184 10.63 -3.97 -7.48
CA PHE A 184 10.92 -3.67 -8.88
C PHE A 184 11.35 -4.96 -9.58
N ASN A 185 10.59 -5.38 -10.59
CA ASN A 185 10.91 -6.57 -11.36
C ASN A 185 11.93 -6.28 -12.49
N ASP A 186 12.55 -5.07 -12.47
CA ASP A 186 13.31 -4.46 -13.56
C ASP A 186 14.53 -3.66 -13.05
N ASN A 187 15.32 -3.10 -13.99
CA ASN A 187 16.51 -2.28 -13.73
C ASN A 187 16.24 -0.89 -13.12
N ILE A 188 14.99 -0.56 -12.78
CA ILE A 188 14.60 0.76 -12.25
C ILE A 188 15.35 1.13 -10.99
N HIS A 189 15.51 0.19 -10.06
CA HIS A 189 16.27 0.46 -8.84
C HIS A 189 17.71 0.87 -9.18
N GLN A 190 18.32 0.28 -10.21
CA GLN A 190 19.68 0.64 -10.65
C GLN A 190 19.71 2.00 -11.32
N ILE A 191 18.68 2.33 -12.11
CA ILE A 191 18.52 3.64 -12.74
C ILE A 191 18.42 4.73 -11.66
N LEU A 192 17.54 4.54 -10.67
CA LEU A 192 17.37 5.47 -9.54
C LEU A 192 18.65 5.57 -8.70
N LEU A 193 19.33 4.47 -8.41
CA LEU A 193 20.60 4.47 -7.67
C LEU A 193 21.76 5.12 -8.44
N LYS A 194 21.80 4.96 -9.77
CA LYS A 194 22.82 5.59 -10.60
C LYS A 194 22.57 7.10 -10.65
N PHE A 195 21.34 7.50 -10.90
CA PHE A 195 20.95 8.91 -10.94
C PHE A 195 21.13 9.58 -9.57
N SER A 196 20.84 8.89 -8.47
CA SER A 196 21.06 9.42 -7.12
C SER A 196 22.54 9.69 -6.82
N LYS A 197 23.47 8.93 -7.42
CA LYS A 197 24.91 9.24 -7.32
C LYS A 197 25.26 10.51 -8.09
N ASP A 198 24.74 10.67 -9.30
CA ASP A 198 25.02 11.84 -10.13
C ASP A 198 24.50 13.13 -9.47
N ILE A 199 23.29 13.11 -8.91
CA ILE A 199 22.72 14.27 -8.22
C ILE A 199 23.45 14.56 -6.89
N HIS A 200 23.87 13.52 -6.16
CA HIS A 200 24.67 13.70 -4.96
C HIS A 200 26.02 14.35 -5.24
N GLN A 201 26.68 13.90 -6.32
CA GLN A 201 27.95 14.47 -6.75
C GLN A 201 27.76 15.94 -7.12
N TYR A 202 26.70 16.28 -7.84
CA TYR A 202 26.35 17.67 -8.12
C TYR A 202 26.15 18.49 -6.82
N GLY A 203 25.39 17.97 -5.85
CA GLY A 203 25.21 18.65 -4.56
C GLY A 203 26.53 18.87 -3.80
N ASN A 204 27.47 17.92 -3.87
CA ASN A 204 28.80 18.10 -3.28
C ASN A 204 29.62 19.15 -4.02
N GLU A 205 29.58 19.17 -5.36
CA GLU A 205 30.28 20.20 -6.14
C GLU A 205 29.71 21.60 -5.85
N VAL A 206 28.40 21.75 -5.68
CA VAL A 206 27.76 23.02 -5.27
C VAL A 206 28.18 23.41 -3.86
N TYR A 207 28.27 22.46 -2.93
CA TYR A 207 28.77 22.72 -1.57
C TYR A 207 30.20 23.28 -1.59
N GLU A 208 31.11 22.68 -2.35
CA GLU A 208 32.49 23.17 -2.47
C GLU A 208 32.53 24.57 -3.11
N LEU A 209 31.69 24.84 -4.12
CA LEU A 209 31.52 26.17 -4.70
C LEU A 209 31.11 27.19 -3.64
N LEU A 210 30.10 26.87 -2.82
CA LEU A 210 29.61 27.80 -1.79
C LEU A 210 30.67 28.08 -0.71
N LEU A 211 31.51 27.11 -0.37
CA LEU A 211 32.65 27.33 0.53
C LEU A 211 33.69 28.26 -0.09
N GLU A 212 34.02 28.06 -1.37
CA GLU A 212 34.94 28.92 -2.11
C GLU A 212 34.41 30.37 -2.19
N GLU A 213 33.13 30.53 -2.54
CA GLU A 213 32.46 31.83 -2.59
C GLU A 213 32.41 32.52 -1.22
N LEU A 214 32.21 31.75 -0.14
CA LEU A 214 32.21 32.30 1.22
C LEU A 214 33.59 32.81 1.65
N GLU A 215 34.68 32.11 1.29
CA GLU A 215 36.03 32.60 1.52
C GLU A 215 36.33 33.85 0.67
N ASN A 216 35.93 33.84 -0.60
CA ASN A 216 36.07 35.01 -1.49
C ASN A 216 35.32 36.23 -0.93
N PHE A 217 34.10 36.03 -0.42
CA PHE A 217 33.31 37.07 0.26
C PHE A 217 34.08 37.66 1.45
N LYS A 218 34.62 36.80 2.32
CA LYS A 218 35.39 37.22 3.50
C LYS A 218 36.66 37.98 3.10
N ASP A 219 37.42 37.49 2.13
CA ASP A 219 38.64 38.15 1.68
C ASP A 219 38.36 39.50 1.03
N ALA A 220 37.31 39.60 0.21
CA ALA A 220 36.90 40.85 -0.40
C ALA A 220 36.40 41.86 0.66
N ALA A 221 35.61 41.41 1.64
CA ALA A 221 35.13 42.26 2.73
C ALA A 221 36.28 42.78 3.61
N MET A 222 37.32 41.97 3.80
CA MET A 222 38.55 42.35 4.50
C MET A 222 39.46 43.28 3.68
N GLY A 223 39.19 43.47 2.38
CA GLY A 223 40.01 44.26 1.46
C GLY A 223 41.29 43.55 1.02
N ASN A 224 41.35 42.22 1.19
CA ASN A 224 42.51 41.39 0.84
C ASN A 224 42.51 40.99 -0.64
N SER A 225 41.36 41.03 -1.32
CA SER A 225 41.21 40.68 -2.72
C SER A 225 40.13 41.54 -3.41
N ALA A 226 40.21 41.62 -4.74
CA ALA A 226 39.09 42.10 -5.53
C ALA A 226 37.96 41.06 -5.49
N LEU A 227 36.70 41.49 -5.61
CA LEU A 227 35.56 40.60 -5.69
C LEU A 227 35.74 39.66 -6.90
N ILE A 228 36.04 38.38 -6.66
CA ILE A 228 36.18 37.37 -7.71
C ILE A 228 34.78 36.85 -8.01
N THR A 229 34.34 36.98 -9.26
CA THR A 229 33.11 36.33 -9.72
C THR A 229 33.45 34.92 -10.17
N THR A 230 33.00 33.90 -9.45
CA THR A 230 33.18 32.52 -9.89
C THR A 230 32.27 32.21 -11.07
N ASP A 231 32.82 31.56 -12.09
CA ASP A 231 32.04 31.09 -13.22
C ASP A 231 31.14 29.92 -12.82
N VAL A 232 29.84 30.21 -12.68
CA VAL A 232 28.81 29.23 -12.32
C VAL A 232 28.22 28.49 -13.53
N THR A 233 28.64 28.81 -14.76
CA THR A 233 28.04 28.28 -16.00
C THR A 233 28.03 26.76 -16.02
N LYS A 234 29.15 26.12 -15.63
CA LYS A 234 29.25 24.65 -15.57
C LYS A 234 28.22 24.01 -14.64
N PHE A 235 27.86 24.68 -13.54
CA PHE A 235 26.88 24.18 -12.58
C PHE A 235 25.45 24.33 -13.11
N ILE A 236 25.15 25.45 -13.77
CA ILE A 236 23.86 25.68 -14.43
C ILE A 236 23.63 24.64 -15.54
N GLU A 237 24.63 24.40 -16.38
CA GLU A 237 24.56 23.37 -17.43
C GLU A 237 24.33 21.98 -16.85
N LYS A 238 25.05 21.64 -15.78
CA LYS A 238 24.90 20.35 -15.08
C LYS A 238 23.52 20.22 -14.44
N ARG A 239 22.99 21.27 -13.80
CA ARG A 239 21.61 21.33 -13.27
C ARG A 239 20.59 21.06 -14.37
N HIS A 240 20.68 21.79 -15.49
CA HIS A 240 19.79 21.60 -16.63
C HIS A 240 19.90 20.19 -17.23
N SER A 241 21.11 19.62 -17.30
CA SER A 241 21.33 18.25 -17.75
C SER A 241 20.65 17.23 -16.83
N LEU A 242 20.79 17.38 -15.51
CA LEU A 242 20.15 16.53 -14.51
C LEU A 242 18.62 16.64 -14.55
N GLY A 243 18.07 17.86 -14.65
CA GLY A 243 16.63 18.07 -14.81
C GLY A 243 16.06 17.42 -16.08
N ARG A 244 16.77 17.51 -17.22
CA ARG A 244 16.37 16.81 -18.45
C ARG A 244 16.40 15.29 -18.27
N ARG A 245 17.46 14.75 -17.68
CA ARG A 245 17.57 13.31 -17.41
C ARG A 245 16.51 12.80 -16.43
N LEU A 246 16.13 13.60 -15.43
CA LEU A 246 14.98 13.28 -14.58
C LEU A 246 13.72 13.07 -15.43
N HIS A 247 13.45 14.01 -16.34
CA HIS A 247 12.28 13.93 -17.20
C HIS A 247 12.36 12.78 -18.22
N ASP A 248 13.48 12.65 -18.93
CA ASP A 248 13.63 11.74 -20.05
C ASP A 248 13.98 10.31 -19.67
N GLU A 249 14.76 10.10 -18.61
CA GLU A 249 15.17 8.77 -18.17
C GLU A 249 14.27 8.28 -17.03
N ILE A 250 14.11 9.09 -15.98
CA ILE A 250 13.46 8.62 -14.73
C ILE A 250 11.95 8.61 -14.86
N LEU A 251 11.31 9.73 -15.21
CA LEU A 251 9.85 9.81 -15.27
C LEU A 251 9.28 8.83 -16.31
N LYS A 252 9.89 8.74 -17.49
CA LYS A 252 9.49 7.78 -18.54
C LYS A 252 9.65 6.33 -18.08
N SER A 253 10.75 6.00 -17.39
CA SER A 253 10.97 4.64 -16.87
C SER A 253 10.02 4.30 -15.71
N MET A 254 9.63 5.29 -14.91
CA MET A 254 8.73 5.13 -13.76
C MET A 254 7.25 5.14 -14.13
N GLU A 255 6.87 5.71 -15.28
CA GLU A 255 5.47 5.85 -15.71
C GLU A 255 4.65 4.54 -15.64
N PRO A 256 5.18 3.36 -16.06
CA PRO A 256 4.45 2.10 -15.94
C PRO A 256 4.24 1.65 -14.49
N PHE A 257 5.08 2.11 -13.56
CA PHE A 257 5.13 1.71 -12.15
C PHE A 257 4.31 2.63 -11.26
N LEU A 258 4.10 3.86 -11.72
CA LEU A 258 3.22 4.86 -11.12
C LEU A 258 1.76 4.73 -11.60
N LYS A 259 1.40 3.59 -12.20
CA LYS A 259 0.02 3.24 -12.54
C LYS A 259 -0.42 2.00 -11.76
N ILE A 260 -1.69 1.98 -11.32
CA ILE A 260 -2.28 0.78 -10.70
C ILE A 260 -2.22 -0.37 -11.72
N PRO A 261 -1.59 -1.51 -11.39
CA PRO A 261 -1.46 -2.62 -12.33
C PRO A 261 -2.84 -3.16 -12.76
N LYS A 262 -3.13 -3.17 -14.07
CA LYS A 262 -4.37 -3.70 -14.64
C LYS A 262 -4.59 -5.17 -14.28
#